data_AF-A0A7C0USR3-F1
#
_entry.id   AF-A0A7C0USR3-F1
#
_cell.length_a   1.000
_cell.length_b   1.000
_cell.length_c   1.000
_cell.angle_alpha   90.00
_cell.angle_beta   90.00
_cell.angle_gamma   90.00
#
_symmetry.space_group_name_H-M   'P 1'
#
loop_
_entity.id
_entity.type
_entity.pdbx_description
1 polymer ?
#
loop_
_entity_poly.entity_id
_entity_poly.type
_entity_poly.pdbx_seq_one_letter_code
_entity_poly.pdbx_strand_id
1 'polypeptide(L)'
;MTIKVVAFDEKIIVTGALPYSNGEIHLGHIASTYLPADIFVRYCRLKRKDVIFVCGGDDYGTPILVKAEQEGKSPEEYVEYWHQRHKQDFAKVGIS
;
A
#
# COMPACT_ATOMS: atom_id res chain seq x y z
N MET A 1 27.41 -19.63 34.23
CA MET A 1 26.04 -19.93 33.78
C MET A 1 25.58 -18.76 32.92
N THR A 2 25.71 -18.86 31.60
CA THR A 2 25.37 -17.76 30.69
C THR A 2 23.91 -17.94 30.28
N ILE A 3 23.04 -17.06 30.75
CA ILE A 3 21.64 -17.02 30.32
C ILE A 3 21.65 -16.49 28.88
N LYS A 4 21.37 -17.36 27.91
CA LYS A 4 21.00 -16.92 26.56
C LYS A 4 19.61 -16.32 26.66
N VAL A 5 19.52 -15.00 26.59
CA VAL A 5 18.26 -14.33 26.26
C VAL A 5 17.95 -14.75 24.82
N VAL A 6 17.00 -15.67 24.65
CA VAL A 6 16.46 -16.02 23.34
C VAL A 6 15.56 -14.84 22.96
N ALA A 7 16.11 -13.88 22.22
CA ALA A 7 15.30 -12.86 21.59
C ALA A 7 14.44 -13.55 20.53
N PHE A 8 13.12 -13.55 20.72
CA PHE A 8 12.22 -13.82 19.62
C PHE A 8 12.25 -12.58 18.73
N ASP A 9 12.92 -12.68 17.57
CA ASP A 9 12.82 -11.67 16.52
C ASP A 9 11.38 -11.69 16.01
N GLU A 10 10.57 -10.82 16.60
CA GLU A 10 9.16 -10.66 16.28
C GLU A 10 9.03 -10.18 14.84
N LYS A 11 8.43 -11.03 14.00
CA LYS A 11 8.11 -10.72 12.61
C LYS A 11 6.80 -9.97 12.54
N ILE A 12 6.81 -8.79 11.93
CA ILE A 12 5.67 -7.87 11.87
C ILE A 12 5.26 -7.71 10.41
N ILE A 13 3.98 -7.98 10.14
CA ILE A 13 3.37 -7.68 8.84
C ILE A 13 2.42 -6.51 9.05
N VAL A 14 2.65 -5.43 8.31
CA VAL A 14 1.78 -4.27 8.25
C VAL A 14 1.08 -4.30 6.90
N THR A 15 -0.23 -4.09 6.88
CA THR A 15 -1.02 -4.03 5.66
C THR A 15 -1.73 -2.69 5.54
N GLY A 16 -1.83 -2.20 4.31
CA GLY A 16 -2.66 -1.04 3.97
C GLY A 16 -3.99 -1.48 3.38
N ALA A 17 -5.02 -0.64 3.53
CA ALA A 17 -6.21 -0.79 2.68
C ALA A 17 -5.78 -0.67 1.21
N LEU A 18 -6.42 -1.44 0.34
CA LEU A 18 -6.09 -1.47 -1.08
C LEU A 18 -6.72 -0.24 -1.76
N PRO A 19 -5.96 0.63 -2.43
CA PRO A 19 -6.54 1.71 -3.22
C PRO A 19 -7.35 1.14 -4.38
N TYR A 20 -8.58 1.65 -4.54
CA TYR A 20 -9.46 1.23 -5.62
C TYR A 20 -9.02 1.86 -6.95
N SER A 21 -8.88 1.03 -8.00
CA SER A 21 -8.31 1.42 -9.29
C SER A 21 -9.29 2.19 -10.18
N ASN A 22 -9.87 3.27 -9.66
CA ASN A 22 -10.85 4.09 -10.40
C ASN A 22 -10.67 5.60 -10.24
N GLY A 23 -9.61 6.06 -9.58
CA GLY A 23 -9.44 7.48 -9.29
C GLY A 23 -8.13 7.83 -8.60
N GLU A 24 -7.87 9.12 -8.49
CA GLU A 24 -6.68 9.68 -7.86
C GLU A 24 -6.67 9.47 -6.34
N ILE A 25 -5.47 9.30 -5.77
CA ILE A 25 -5.29 9.25 -4.32
C ILE A 25 -5.30 10.66 -3.74
N HIS A 26 -6.35 11.01 -2.99
CA HIS A 26 -6.40 12.28 -2.26
C HIS A 26 -5.79 12.18 -0.85
N LEU A 27 -5.53 13.33 -0.23
CA LEU A 27 -4.92 13.45 1.11
C LEU A 27 -5.62 12.63 2.20
N GLY A 28 -6.95 12.48 2.11
CA GLY A 28 -7.71 11.64 3.05
C GLY A 28 -7.17 10.22 3.14
N HIS A 29 -6.92 9.55 2.00
CA HIS A 29 -6.39 8.18 1.97
C HIS A 29 -4.97 8.11 2.56
N ILE A 30 -4.13 9.09 2.24
CA ILE A 30 -2.77 9.19 2.78
C ILE A 30 -2.80 9.31 4.30
N ALA A 31 -3.59 10.26 4.81
CA ALA A 31 -3.69 10.55 6.23
C ALA A 31 -4.34 9.40 7.02
N SER A 32 -5.35 8.72 6.45
CA SER A 32 -6.08 7.67 7.16
C SER A 32 -5.36 6.34 7.18
N THR A 33 -4.65 5.99 6.10
CA THR A 33 -4.20 4.60 5.88
C THR A 33 -2.69 4.51 5.74
N TYR A 34 -2.11 5.20 4.75
CA TYR A 34 -0.74 4.90 4.33
C TYR A 34 0.31 5.59 5.20
N LEU A 35 0.09 6.85 5.57
CA LEU A 35 1.00 7.60 6.44
C LEU A 35 1.14 6.97 7.84
N PRO A 36 0.06 6.63 8.58
CA PRO A 36 0.21 5.99 9.88
C PRO A 36 0.87 4.60 9.79
N ALA A 37 0.56 3.82 8.75
CA ALA A 37 1.23 2.54 8.50
C ALA A 37 2.74 2.72 8.26
N ASP A 38 3.12 3.68 7.40
CA ASP A 38 4.51 4.01 7.10
C ASP A 38 5.28 4.49 8.35
N ILE A 39 4.66 5.34 9.17
CA ILE A 39 5.23 5.79 10.46
C ILE A 39 5.52 4.59 11.37
N PHE A 40 4.57 3.67 11.50
CA PHE A 40 4.73 2.47 12.33
C PHE A 40 5.84 1.55 11.79
N VAL A 41 5.89 1.34 10.48
CA VAL A 41 6.91 0.52 9.82
C VAL A 41 8.30 1.13 10.04
N ARG A 42 8.45 2.45 9.88
CA ARG A 42 9.71 3.16 10.17
C ARG A 42 10.11 3.02 11.64
N TYR A 43 9.16 3.11 12.56
CA TYR A 43 9.40 2.87 13.98
C TYR A 43 9.91 1.44 14.23
N CYS A 44 9.26 0.42 13.65
CA CYS A 44 9.70 -0.98 13.77
C CYS A 44 11.11 -1.19 13.20
N ARG A 45 11.41 -0.62 12.02
CA ARG A 45 12.76 -0.64 11.42
C ARG A 45 13.79 0.02 12.34
N LEU A 46 13.49 1.17 12.95
CA LEU A 46 14.36 1.84 13.94
C LEU A 46 14.61 0.98 15.19
N LYS A 47 13.63 0.18 15.59
CA LYS A 47 13.76 -0.80 16.68
C LYS A 47 14.43 -2.11 16.26
N ARG A 48 14.97 -2.19 15.04
CA ARG A 48 15.62 -3.38 14.48
C ARG A 48 14.70 -4.61 14.46
N LYS A 49 13.40 -4.41 14.28
CA LYS A 49 12.42 -5.48 14.11
C LYS A 49 12.38 -5.93 12.65
N ASP A 50 12.10 -7.21 12.42
CA ASP A 50 11.81 -7.76 11.10
C ASP A 50 10.39 -7.36 10.69
N VAL A 51 10.26 -6.33 9.85
CA VAL A 51 8.98 -5.74 9.46
C VAL A 51 8.84 -5.61 7.96
N ILE A 52 7.68 -6.02 7.45
CA ILE A 52 7.27 -5.79 6.06
C ILE A 52 6.00 -4.94 6.02
N PHE A 53 5.93 -4.01 5.07
CA PHE A 53 4.72 -3.29 4.73
C PHE A 53 4.27 -3.73 3.34
N VAL A 54 3.01 -4.15 3.21
CA VAL A 54 2.46 -4.61 1.94
C VAL A 54 1.10 -3.96 1.66
N CYS A 55 0.92 -3.58 0.40
CA CYS A 55 -0.31 -3.05 -0.18
C CYS A 55 -0.37 -3.45 -1.67
N GLY A 56 -1.50 -3.26 -2.32
CA GLY A 56 -1.74 -3.57 -3.73
C GLY A 56 -3.00 -2.89 -4.24
N GLY A 57 -3.30 -2.95 -5.53
CA GLY A 57 -4.54 -2.39 -6.09
C GLY A 57 -5.78 -3.22 -5.74
N ASP A 58 -6.91 -2.56 -5.54
CA ASP A 58 -8.23 -3.18 -5.62
C ASP A 58 -8.80 -2.93 -7.01
N ASP A 59 -8.67 -3.97 -7.84
CA ASP A 59 -8.73 -3.87 -9.30
C ASP A 59 -10.01 -4.47 -9.90
N TYR A 60 -10.92 -4.97 -9.07
CA TYR A 60 -12.13 -5.66 -9.54
C TYR A 60 -13.41 -4.88 -9.24
N GLY A 61 -14.46 -5.18 -10.00
CA GLY A 61 -15.83 -4.71 -9.75
C GLY A 61 -16.44 -3.91 -10.89
N THR A 62 -17.77 -3.80 -10.86
CA THR A 62 -18.58 -3.11 -11.87
C THR A 62 -18.14 -1.67 -12.14
N PRO A 63 -17.74 -0.85 -11.14
CA PRO A 63 -17.28 0.52 -11.42
C PRO A 63 -16.07 0.58 -12.35
N ILE A 64 -15.13 -0.35 -12.24
CA ILE A 64 -13.95 -0.43 -13.10
C ILE A 64 -14.35 -0.80 -14.52
N LEU A 65 -15.22 -1.80 -14.69
CA LEU A 65 -15.74 -2.19 -16.01
C LEU A 65 -16.46 -1.03 -16.72
N VAL A 66 -17.37 -0.36 -16.01
CA VAL A 66 -18.13 0.78 -16.55
C VAL A 66 -17.20 1.93 -16.94
N LYS A 67 -16.14 2.19 -16.16
CA LYS A 67 -15.19 3.25 -16.46
C LYS A 67 -14.25 2.89 -17.61
N ALA A 68 -13.76 1.67 -17.67
CA ALA A 68 -12.95 1.18 -18.79
C ALA A 68 -13.73 1.29 -20.12
N GLU A 69 -15.00 0.89 -20.13
CA GLU A 69 -15.88 1.03 -21.30
C GLU A 69 -16.11 2.50 -21.69
N GLN A 70 -16.36 3.39 -20.72
CA GLN A 70 -16.51 4.83 -20.95
C GLN A 70 -15.26 5.48 -21.55
N GLU A 71 -14.07 4.96 -21.22
CA GLU A 71 -12.78 5.44 -21.73
C GLU A 71 -12.31 4.70 -23.00
N GLY A 72 -13.06 3.72 -23.49
CA GLY A 72 -12.69 2.92 -24.66
C GLY A 72 -11.44 2.05 -24.45
N LYS A 73 -11.21 1.59 -23.21
CA LYS A 73 -10.06 0.75 -22.80
C LYS A 73 -10.52 -0.64 -22.38
N SER A 74 -9.62 -1.62 -22.43
CA SER A 74 -9.84 -2.89 -21.72
C SER A 74 -9.77 -2.67 -20.19
N PRO A 75 -10.42 -3.51 -19.38
CA PRO A 75 -10.28 -3.45 -17.92
C PRO A 75 -8.83 -3.55 -17.45
N GLU A 76 -8.02 -4.39 -18.09
CA GLU A 76 -6.60 -4.56 -17.79
C GLU A 76 -5.80 -3.29 -18.08
N GLU A 77 -6.03 -2.65 -19.23
CA GLU A 77 -5.38 -1.38 -19.58
C GLU A 77 -5.78 -0.25 -18.61
N TYR A 78 -7.05 -0.24 -18.20
CA TYR A 78 -7.58 0.75 -17.26
C TYR A 78 -6.96 0.59 -15.86
N VAL A 79 -6.89 -0.64 -15.35
CA VAL A 79 -6.28 -0.95 -14.06
C VAL A 79 -4.77 -0.67 -14.08
N GLU A 80 -4.06 -1.07 -15.13
CA GLU A 80 -2.62 -0.84 -15.24
C GLU A 80 -2.29 0.67 -15.21
N TYR A 81 -3.11 1.49 -15.89
CA TYR A 81 -2.97 2.94 -15.84
C TYR A 81 -3.06 3.47 -14.39
N TRP A 82 -4.09 3.05 -13.63
CA TRP A 82 -4.28 3.49 -12.26
C TRP A 82 -3.22 2.93 -11.32
N HIS A 83 -2.79 1.68 -11.51
CA HIS A 83 -1.69 1.08 -10.75
C HIS A 83 -0.41 1.92 -10.85
N GLN A 84 -0.02 2.31 -12.07
CA GLN A 84 1.16 3.17 -12.28
C GLN A 84 0.97 4.55 -11.67
N ARG A 85 -0.23 5.13 -11.78
CA ARG A 85 -0.55 6.45 -11.20
C ARG A 85 -0.41 6.43 -9.68
N HIS A 86 -1.04 5.46 -9.00
CA HIS A 86 -0.99 5.32 -7.55
C HIS A 86 0.44 5.06 -7.05
N LYS A 87 1.18 4.18 -7.74
CA LYS A 87 2.58 3.89 -7.42
C LYS A 87 3.45 5.16 -7.48
N GLN A 88 3.25 6.00 -8.49
CA GLN A 88 3.94 7.29 -8.60
C GLN A 88 3.57 8.25 -7.47
N ASP A 89 2.29 8.32 -7.10
CA ASP A 89 1.84 9.22 -6.04
C ASP A 89 2.39 8.78 -4.67
N PHE A 90 2.38 7.49 -4.35
CA PHE A 90 3.00 6.97 -3.12
C PHE A 90 4.50 7.23 -3.07
N ALA A 91 5.20 7.05 -4.20
CA ALA A 91 6.63 7.34 -4.30
C ALA A 91 6.93 8.84 -4.10
N LYS A 92 6.12 9.75 -4.67
CA LYS A 92 6.27 11.20 -4.51
C LYS A 92 6.03 11.68 -3.08
N VAL A 93 5.10 11.04 -2.36
CA VAL A 93 4.80 11.35 -0.95
C VAL A 93 5.82 10.71 0.00
N GLY A 94 6.59 9.72 -0.47
CA GLY A 94 7.65 9.09 0.30
C GLY A 94 7.19 7.94 1.20
N ILE A 95 6.07 7.28 0.86
CA ILE A 95 5.64 6.04 1.52
C ILE A 95 6.62 4.91 1.14
N SER A 96 7.05 4.12 2.13
CA SER A 96 8.18 3.17 2.05
C SER A 96 7.82 1.68 2.12
#